data_AF-A0A3D0RDY3-F1
#
_entry.id   AF-A0A3D0RDY3-F1
#
_cell.length_a   1.000
_cell.length_b   1.000
_cell.length_c   1.000
_cell.angle_alpha   90.00
_cell.angle_beta   90.00
_cell.angle_gamma   90.00
#
_symmetry.space_group_name_H-M   'P 1'
#
loop_
_entity.id
_entity.type
_entity.pdbx_description
1 polymer ?
#
loop_
_entity_poly.entity_id
_entity_poly.type
_entity_poly.pdbx_seq_one_letter_code
_entity_poly.pdbx_strand_id
1 'polypeptide(L)' 'IFARLSDAAATAGFSISVPPAWLCTDNAAMIAWAALERRQQPDNLDFAPRPRWPLDPDAPPPPGRGVRA' A
#
# COMPACT_ATOMS: atom_id res chain seq x y z
N ILE A 1 -17.87 -0.22 8.88
CA ILE A 1 -16.94 -0.95 7.98
C ILE A 1 -16.42 -2.22 8.66
N PHE A 2 -15.74 -2.15 9.80
CA PHE A 2 -15.17 -3.33 10.48
C PHE A 2 -16.16 -4.47 10.76
N ALA A 3 -17.34 -4.20 11.35
CA ALA A 3 -18.34 -5.24 11.60
C ALA A 3 -18.72 -6.02 10.32
N ARG A 4 -18.93 -5.31 9.21
CA ARG A 4 -19.26 -5.92 7.91
C ARG A 4 -18.10 -6.73 7.33
N LEU A 5 -16.86 -6.24 7.47
CA LEU A 5 -15.68 -6.99 7.02
C LEU A 5 -15.44 -8.24 7.87
N SER A 6 -15.67 -8.16 9.18
CA SER A 6 -15.57 -9.32 10.09
C SER A 6 -16.59 -10.40 9.73
N ASP A 7 -17.86 -10.03 9.48
CA ASP A 7 -18.91 -10.99 9.08
C ASP A 7 -18.54 -11.68 7.75
N ALA A 8 -18.08 -10.91 6.78
CA ALA A 8 -17.67 -11.43 5.47
C ALA A 8 -16.44 -12.35 5.58
N ALA A 9 -15.43 -11.96 6.36
CA ALA A 9 -14.24 -12.77 6.59
C ALA A 9 -14.60 -14.10 7.27
N ALA A 10 -15.45 -14.07 8.30
CA ALA A 10 -15.91 -15.27 8.99
C ALA A 10 -16.67 -16.22 8.04
N THR A 11 -17.55 -15.67 7.20
CA THR A 11 -18.30 -16.45 6.19
C THR A 11 -17.36 -17.12 5.19
N ALA A 12 -16.28 -16.45 4.82
CA ALA A 12 -15.29 -16.95 3.87
C ALA A 12 -14.15 -17.76 4.51
N GLY A 13 -14.17 -18.00 5.83
CA GLY A 13 -13.14 -18.77 6.54
C GLY A 13 -11.82 -18.03 6.78
N PHE A 14 -11.82 -16.69 6.74
CA PHE A 14 -10.66 -15.83 6.98
C PHE A 14 -10.70 -15.15 8.36
N SER A 15 -9.52 -14.82 8.88
CA SER A 15 -9.36 -13.94 10.04
C SER A 15 -9.12 -12.50 9.61
N ILE A 16 -9.71 -11.54 10.31
CA ILE A 16 -9.41 -10.11 10.12
C ILE A 16 -8.24 -9.67 11.01
N SER A 17 -7.31 -8.90 10.45
CA SER A 17 -6.24 -8.23 11.20
C SER A 17 -6.34 -6.73 10.96
N VAL A 18 -6.39 -5.94 12.04
CA VAL A 18 -6.55 -4.49 11.98
C VAL A 18 -5.48 -3.84 12.87
N PRO A 19 -4.69 -2.88 12.36
CA PRO A 19 -3.70 -2.20 13.17
C PRO A 19 -4.37 -1.25 14.19
N PRO A 20 -3.64 -0.82 15.24
CA PRO A 20 -4.08 0.26 16.12
C PRO A 20 -4.52 1.49 15.32
N ALA A 21 -5.60 2.15 15.75
CA ALA A 21 -6.26 3.22 14.98
C ALA A 21 -5.32 4.37 14.57
N TRP A 22 -4.33 4.69 15.41
CA TRP A 22 -3.35 5.76 15.16
C TRP A 22 -2.31 5.41 14.08
N LEU A 23 -2.24 4.15 13.66
CA LEU A 23 -1.44 3.68 12.52
C LEU A 23 -2.24 3.55 11.23
N CYS A 24 -3.57 3.74 11.27
CA CYS A 24 -4.44 3.53 10.10
C CYS A 24 -4.39 4.68 9.08
N THR A 25 -3.95 5.87 9.46
CA THR A 25 -3.75 7.02 8.55
C THR A 25 -2.34 7.03 8.01
N ASP A 26 -2.09 7.79 6.94
CA ASP A 26 -0.74 8.01 6.41
C ASP A 26 0.21 8.46 7.51
N ASN A 27 1.29 7.70 7.71
CA ASN A 27 2.26 7.95 8.78
C ASN A 27 3.68 7.58 8.33
N ALA A 28 4.69 8.22 8.94
CA ALA A 28 6.08 7.98 8.59
C ALA A 28 6.58 6.58 9.03
N ALA A 29 5.94 5.97 10.04
CA ALA A 29 6.36 4.67 10.55
C ALA A 29 6.16 3.56 9.51
N MET A 30 5.06 3.58 8.75
CA MET A 30 4.84 2.61 7.66
C MET A 30 5.87 2.75 6.53
N ILE A 31 6.28 3.99 6.22
CA ILE A 31 7.31 4.28 5.21
C ILE A 31 8.68 3.77 5.68
N ALA A 32 9.03 4.04 6.94
CA ALA A 32 10.28 3.56 7.53
C ALA A 32 10.33 2.02 7.59
N TRP A 33 9.22 1.37 7.91
CA TRP A 33 9.13 -0.10 7.91
C TRP A 33 9.36 -0.67 6.51
N ALA A 34 8.67 -0.14 5.50
CA ALA A 34 8.87 -0.58 4.11
C ALA A 34 10.32 -0.40 3.63
N ALA A 35 11.01 0.66 4.07
CA ALA A 35 12.43 0.86 3.78
C ALA A 35 13.31 -0.18 4.50
N LEU A 36 13.00 -0.52 5.76
CA LEU A 36 13.72 -1.52 6.54
C LEU A 36 13.60 -2.92 5.92
N GLU A 37 12.43 -3.30 5.42
CA GLU A 37 12.23 -4.56 4.67
C GLU A 37 13.15 -4.66 3.44
N ARG A 38 13.54 -3.51 2.86
CA ARG A 38 14.37 -3.41 1.65
C ARG A 38 15.84 -3.10 1.95
N ARG A 39 16.27 -3.13 3.21
CA ARG A 39 17.62 -2.71 3.62
C ARG A 39 18.78 -3.39 2.88
N GLN A 40 18.59 -4.63 2.43
CA GLN A 40 19.63 -5.40 1.72
C GLN A 40 19.74 -5.03 0.23
N GLN A 41 18.72 -4.38 -0.32
CA GLN A 41 18.63 -3.95 -1.72
C GLN A 41 17.97 -2.56 -1.77
N PRO A 42 18.61 -1.52 -1.20
CA PRO A 42 18.04 -0.18 -1.15
C PRO A 42 18.01 0.44 -2.56
N ASP A 43 16.99 1.26 -2.83
CA ASP A 43 16.97 2.08 -4.04
C ASP A 43 17.99 3.22 -3.95
N ASN A 44 18.43 3.72 -5.11
CA ASN A 44 19.13 5.00 -5.18
C ASN A 44 18.19 6.13 -4.72
N LEU A 45 18.72 7.13 -4.03
CA LEU A 45 17.98 8.31 -3.57
C LEU A 45 17.96 9.45 -4.59
N ASP A 46 18.73 9.37 -5.67
CA ASP A 46 18.70 10.30 -6.80
C ASP A 46 17.56 9.94 -7.77
N PHE A 47 16.32 10.24 -7.36
CA PHE A 47 15.13 10.10 -8.19
C PHE A 47 14.12 11.22 -7.95
N ALA A 48 13.38 11.59 -9.00
CA ALA A 48 12.26 12.51 -8.86
C ALA A 48 11.06 11.78 -8.22
N PRO A 49 10.22 12.47 -7.43
CA PRO A 49 8.97 11.90 -6.94
C PRO A 49 8.15 11.27 -8.08
N ARG A 50 7.52 10.11 -7.82
CA ARG A 50 6.69 9.39 -8.78
C ARG A 50 5.21 9.49 -8.39
N PRO A 51 4.44 10.48 -8.90
CA PRO A 51 3.02 10.62 -8.56
C PRO A 51 2.17 9.40 -8.95
N ARG A 52 2.64 8.64 -9.95
CA ARG A 52 2.03 7.39 -10.39
C ARG A 52 3.05 6.27 -10.23
N TRP A 53 3.15 5.75 -9.01
CA TRP A 53 4.03 4.64 -8.68
C TRP A 53 3.21 3.36 -8.58
N PRO A 54 3.33 2.42 -9.54
CA PRO A 54 2.63 1.15 -9.42
C PRO A 54 3.25 0.31 -8.30
N LEU A 55 2.39 -0.39 -7.54
CA LEU A 55 2.84 -1.36 -6.53
C LEU A 55 3.47 -2.59 -7.18
N ASP A 56 2.87 -3.05 -8.28
CA ASP A 56 3.40 -4.12 -9.12
C ASP A 56 4.02 -3.47 -10.38
N PRO A 57 5.35 -3.59 -10.60
CA PRO A 57 6.03 -3.04 -11.77
C PRO A 57 5.45 -3.51 -13.12
N ASP A 58 4.85 -4.70 -13.16
CA ASP A 58 4.30 -5.33 -14.36
C ASP A 58 2.79 -5.07 -14.52
N ALA A 59 2.18 -4.31 -13.60
CA ALA A 59 0.75 -4.01 -13.67
C ALA A 59 0.38 -3.17 -14.91
N PRO A 60 -0.78 -3.45 -15.54
CA PRO A 60 -1.29 -2.62 -16.61
C PRO A 60 -1.54 -1.18 -16.12
N PRO A 61 -1.49 -0.17 -17.01
CA PRO A 61 -1.77 1.20 -16.63
C PRO A 61 -3.16 1.32 -15.96
N PRO A 62 -3.28 2.11 -14.87
CA PRO A 62 -4.57 2.26 -14.21
C PRO A 62 -5.61 2.90 -15.16
N PRO A 63 -6.89 2.49 -15.08
CA PRO A 63 -7.95 3.07 -15.90
C PRO A 63 -8.08 4.58 -15.63
N GLY A 64 -8.46 5.35 -16.66
CA GLY A 64 -8.57 6.81 -16.54
C GLY A 64 -7.25 7.57 -16.62
N ARG A 65 -6.20 6.96 -17.21
CA ARG A 65 -4.99 7.69 -17.63
C ARG A 65 -5.39 8.69 -18.73
N GLY A 66 -5.89 9.85 -18.31
CA GLY A 66 -6.03 11.02 -19.17
C GLY A 66 -4.66 11.30 -19.78
N VAL A 67 -4.55 11.12 -21.08
CA VAL A 67 -3.42 11.63 -21.86
C VAL A 67 -3.53 13.14 -21.74
N ARG A 68 -2.74 13.74 -20.85
CA ARG A 68 -2.53 15.19 -20.91
C ARG A 68 -1.51 15.38 -22.03
N ALA A 69 -1.96 15.99 -23.12
CA ALA A 69 -1.11 16.45 -24.21
C ALA A 69 -0.02 17.39 -23.70
#